data_AF-A0A958KT29-F1
#
_entry.id   AF-A0A958KT29-F1
#
_cell.length_a   1.000
_cell.length_b   1.000
_cell.length_c   1.000
_cell.angle_alpha   90.00
_cell.angle_beta   90.00
_cell.angle_gamma   90.00
#
_symmetry.space_group_name_H-M   'P 1'
#
loop_
_entity.id
_entity.type
_entity.pdbx_description
1 polymer ?
#
loop_
_entity_poly.entity_id
_entity_poly.type
_entity_poly.pdbx_seq_one_letter_code
_entity_poly.pdbx_strand_id
1 'polypeptide(L)'
;AKHASYVVAHNGNEFDKKFMEETWNLAPETRFDLDWIDTLTDLSYPASITSRKLNHLAADHGFLNPFAHRAIFDVLTMLEILSKYEIKDVVAMAASPTCRIYAKVTFEQKDLAKKEGFRWDAQAKVWFKDIKEVHLQDKKFPFEIYRNS
;
A
#
# COMPACT_ATOMS: atom_id res chain seq x y z
N ALA A 1 22.06 15.15 -16.34
CA ALA A 1 22.19 13.88 -15.60
C ALA A 1 20.80 13.23 -15.49
N LYS A 2 20.71 11.91 -15.33
CA LYS A 2 19.41 11.28 -15.01
C LYS A 2 19.11 11.58 -13.55
N HIS A 3 18.03 12.33 -13.28
CA HIS A 3 17.56 12.59 -11.93
C HIS A 3 16.41 11.64 -11.62
N ALA A 4 16.36 11.15 -10.38
CA ALA A 4 15.19 10.41 -9.89
C ALA A 4 14.06 11.40 -9.58
N SER A 5 12.82 11.01 -9.86
CA SER A 5 11.62 11.79 -9.56
C SER A 5 10.82 11.22 -8.39
N TYR A 6 11.00 9.94 -8.08
CA TYR A 6 10.25 9.21 -7.07
C TYR A 6 11.14 8.22 -6.33
N VAL A 7 10.81 7.94 -5.07
CA VAL A 7 11.31 6.80 -4.32
C VAL A 7 10.28 5.69 -4.40
N VAL A 8 10.71 4.45 -4.66
CA VAL A 8 9.83 3.30 -4.73
C VAL A 8 10.19 2.32 -3.63
N ALA A 9 9.19 1.89 -2.88
CA ALA A 9 9.33 0.88 -1.83
C ALA A 9 8.12 -0.08 -1.82
N HIS A 10 8.20 -1.11 -0.99
CA HIS A 10 7.09 -2.04 -0.77
C HIS A 10 6.77 -2.10 0.72
N ASN A 11 5.59 -1.63 1.11
CA ASN A 11 5.25 -1.29 2.50
C ASN A 11 6.13 -0.16 3.07
N GLY A 12 6.63 0.73 2.20
CA GLY A 12 7.56 1.78 2.55
C GLY A 12 6.98 2.84 3.47
N ASN A 13 5.69 3.17 3.33
CA ASN A 13 5.05 4.17 4.19
C ASN A 13 5.02 3.73 5.67
N GLU A 14 4.90 2.42 5.91
CA GLU A 14 4.82 1.86 7.26
C GLU A 14 6.18 1.41 7.82
N PHE A 15 7.22 1.35 6.98
CA PHE A 15 8.53 0.81 7.34
C PHE A 15 9.69 1.72 6.89
N ASP A 16 10.11 1.65 5.62
CA ASP A 16 11.32 2.34 5.12
C ASP A 16 11.29 3.84 5.39
N LYS A 17 10.15 4.49 5.18
CA LYS A 17 10.00 5.93 5.38
C LYS A 17 10.19 6.33 6.85
N LYS A 18 9.66 5.54 7.80
CA LYS A 18 9.85 5.79 9.24
C LYS A 18 11.31 5.64 9.64
N PHE A 19 12.00 4.63 9.11
CA PHE A 19 13.43 4.44 9.32
C PHE A 19 14.27 5.58 8.73
N MET A 20 13.90 6.07 7.54
CA MET A 20 14.54 7.22 6.90
C MET A 20 14.29 8.51 7.70
N GLU A 21 13.09 8.70 8.26
CA GLU A 21 12.78 9.85 9.13
C GLU A 21 13.68 9.88 10.37
N GLU A 22 13.90 8.74 11.02
CA GLU A 22 14.86 8.62 12.13
C GLU A 22 16.29 8.96 11.69
N THR A 23 16.70 8.44 10.52
CA THR A 23 18.03 8.71 9.94
C THR A 23 18.22 10.19 9.62
N TRP A 24 17.20 10.85 9.04
CA TRP A 24 17.24 12.27 8.70
C TRP A 24 17.22 13.18 9.91
N ASN A 25 16.68 12.74 11.05
CA ASN A 25 16.81 13.48 12.30
C ASN A 25 18.28 13.48 12.81
N LEU A 26 19.04 12.42 12.54
CA LEU A 26 20.45 12.31 12.93
C LEU A 26 21.40 12.95 11.90
N ALA A 27 21.05 12.90 10.63
CA ALA A 27 21.85 13.39 9.50
C ALA A 27 20.96 14.15 8.48
N PRO A 28 20.51 15.38 8.80
CA PRO A 28 19.57 16.13 7.96
C PRO A 28 20.08 16.41 6.55
N GLU A 29 21.39 16.49 6.36
CA GLU A 29 22.05 16.68 5.07
C GLU A 29 21.87 15.52 4.09
N THR A 30 21.47 14.34 4.59
CA THR A 30 21.17 13.16 3.76
C THR A 30 19.72 13.12 3.27
N ARG A 31 18.91 14.10 3.69
CA ARG A 31 17.49 14.19 3.32
C ARG A 31 17.31 14.55 1.85
N PHE A 32 16.36 13.87 1.22
CA PHE A 32 15.88 14.17 -0.12
C PHE A 32 14.39 14.49 -0.09
N ASP A 33 13.95 15.31 -1.05
CA ASP A 33 12.56 15.72 -1.21
C ASP A 33 12.01 15.10 -2.50
N LEU A 34 11.60 13.84 -2.40
CA LEU A 34 11.00 13.07 -3.48
C LEU A 34 9.73 12.41 -2.98
N ASP A 35 8.72 12.36 -3.85
CA ASP A 35 7.48 11.64 -3.58
C ASP A 35 7.74 10.12 -3.51
N TRP A 36 7.00 9.46 -2.64
CA TRP A 36 7.11 8.01 -2.43
C TRP A 36 5.99 7.27 -3.16
N ILE A 37 6.36 6.20 -3.83
CA ILE A 37 5.47 5.18 -4.38
C ILE A 37 5.60 3.95 -3.49
N ASP A 38 4.50 3.55 -2.86
CA ASP A 38 4.42 2.30 -2.12
C ASP A 38 3.70 1.26 -2.96
N THR A 39 4.47 0.33 -3.54
CA THR A 39 3.94 -0.71 -4.42
C THR A 39 2.89 -1.60 -3.74
N LEU A 40 2.83 -1.66 -2.41
CA LEU A 40 1.80 -2.41 -1.70
C LEU A 40 0.40 -1.78 -1.86
N THR A 41 0.31 -0.46 -1.99
CA THR A 41 -0.96 0.30 -2.03
C THR A 41 -1.20 1.07 -3.33
N ASP A 42 -0.14 1.44 -4.04
CA ASP A 42 -0.19 2.38 -5.17
C ASP A 42 -0.25 1.66 -6.52
N LEU A 43 -0.19 0.32 -6.52
CA LEU A 43 -0.43 -0.50 -7.70
C LEU A 43 -1.88 -0.98 -7.74
N SER A 44 -2.51 -0.80 -8.89
CA SER A 44 -3.87 -1.25 -9.22
C SER A 44 -3.88 -2.75 -9.51
N TYR A 45 -3.52 -3.56 -8.52
CA TYR A 45 -3.52 -5.02 -8.65
C TYR A 45 -4.92 -5.56 -8.97
N PRO A 46 -5.05 -6.54 -9.87
CA PRO A 46 -6.33 -7.18 -10.17
C PRO A 46 -6.90 -7.92 -8.95
N ALA A 47 -8.23 -8.08 -8.93
CA ALA A 47 -8.95 -8.73 -7.83
C ALA A 47 -8.55 -10.22 -7.62
N SER A 48 -7.96 -10.86 -8.63
CA SER A 48 -7.39 -12.20 -8.52
C SER A 48 -6.21 -12.29 -7.56
N ILE A 49 -5.47 -11.18 -7.36
CA ILE A 49 -4.34 -11.13 -6.43
C ILE A 49 -4.86 -10.83 -5.04
N THR A 50 -4.90 -11.88 -4.21
CA THR A 50 -5.48 -11.85 -2.86
C THR A 50 -4.47 -11.55 -1.76
N SER A 51 -3.18 -11.68 -2.04
CA SER A 51 -2.09 -11.40 -1.10
C SER A 51 -1.22 -10.26 -1.62
N ARG A 52 -0.83 -9.35 -0.73
CA ARG A 52 0.12 -8.27 -1.04
C ARG A 52 1.54 -8.56 -0.55
N LYS A 53 1.82 -9.77 -0.04
CA LYS A 53 3.18 -10.17 0.32
C LYS A 53 4.04 -10.27 -0.94
N LEU A 54 5.22 -9.65 -0.94
CA LEU A 54 6.08 -9.57 -2.13
C LEU A 54 6.34 -10.91 -2.83
N ASN A 55 6.61 -11.99 -2.08
CA ASN A 55 6.82 -13.32 -2.68
C ASN A 55 5.56 -13.90 -3.35
N HIS A 56 4.37 -13.61 -2.80
CA HIS A 56 3.11 -14.03 -3.41
C HIS A 56 2.84 -13.20 -4.66
N LEU A 57 3.10 -11.89 -4.58
CA LEU A 57 3.00 -11.00 -5.74
C LEU A 57 3.91 -11.46 -6.86
N ALA A 58 5.17 -11.80 -6.58
CA ALA A 58 6.08 -12.34 -7.60
C ALA A 58 5.46 -13.57 -8.31
N ALA A 59 4.95 -14.53 -7.52
CA ALA A 59 4.31 -15.73 -8.05
C ALA A 59 3.08 -15.40 -8.90
N ASP A 60 2.23 -14.49 -8.44
CA ASP A 60 1.04 -14.02 -9.16
C ASP A 60 1.41 -13.27 -10.47
N HIS A 61 2.64 -12.74 -10.57
CA HIS A 61 3.19 -12.10 -11.77
C HIS A 61 4.08 -13.06 -12.60
N GLY A 62 4.06 -14.36 -12.30
CA GLY A 62 4.67 -15.40 -13.12
C GLY A 62 6.16 -15.65 -12.87
N PHE A 63 6.71 -15.19 -11.75
CA PHE A 63 8.10 -15.46 -11.40
C PHE A 63 8.28 -15.73 -9.89
N LEU A 64 9.46 -16.19 -9.48
CA LEU A 64 9.77 -16.44 -8.08
C LEU A 64 11.06 -15.72 -7.70
N ASN A 65 11.13 -15.25 -6.45
CA ASN A 65 12.37 -14.78 -5.85
C ASN A 65 12.99 -15.93 -5.03
N PRO A 66 13.99 -16.66 -5.57
CA PRO A 66 14.61 -17.78 -4.86
C PRO A 66 15.50 -17.33 -3.69
N PHE A 67 15.78 -16.03 -3.56
CA PHE A 67 16.66 -15.44 -2.56
C PHE A 67 15.95 -14.34 -1.76
N ALA A 68 14.68 -14.56 -1.43
CA ALA A 68 13.90 -13.67 -0.58
C ALA A 68 14.67 -13.34 0.72
N HIS A 69 14.42 -12.16 1.28
CA HIS A 69 15.06 -11.62 2.50
C HIS A 69 16.47 -11.03 2.33
N ARG A 70 16.98 -10.92 1.10
CA ARG A 70 18.08 -9.98 0.82
C ARG A 70 17.51 -8.71 0.19
N ALA A 71 17.82 -7.57 0.79
CA ALA A 71 17.31 -6.26 0.37
C ALA A 71 17.40 -6.03 -1.14
N ILE A 72 18.52 -6.37 -1.79
CA ILE A 72 18.67 -6.20 -3.24
C ILE A 72 17.70 -7.06 -4.06
N PHE A 73 17.43 -8.30 -3.65
CA PHE A 73 16.51 -9.18 -4.38
C PHE A 73 15.06 -8.78 -4.14
N ASP A 74 14.74 -8.26 -2.96
CA ASP A 74 13.41 -7.71 -2.68
C ASP A 74 13.18 -6.43 -3.51
N VAL A 75 14.18 -5.55 -3.62
CA VAL A 75 14.12 -4.37 -4.52
C VAL A 75 13.95 -4.78 -5.98
N LEU A 76 14.73 -5.73 -6.49
CA LEU A 76 14.62 -6.20 -7.87
C LEU A 76 13.26 -6.86 -8.13
N THR A 77 12.75 -7.65 -7.18
CA THR A 77 11.42 -8.27 -7.26
C THR A 77 10.32 -7.22 -7.33
N MET A 78 10.40 -6.20 -6.47
CA MET A 78 9.47 -5.07 -6.48
C MET A 78 9.52 -4.30 -7.79
N LEU A 79 10.71 -4.01 -8.33
CA LEU A 79 10.86 -3.30 -9.61
C LEU A 79 10.34 -4.12 -10.79
N GLU A 80 10.56 -5.44 -10.80
CA GLU A 80 10.02 -6.33 -11.82
C GLU A 80 8.49 -6.34 -11.78
N ILE A 81 7.87 -6.38 -10.60
CA ILE A 81 6.41 -6.24 -10.45
C ILE A 81 5.95 -4.88 -10.95
N LEU A 82 6.58 -3.79 -10.51
CA LEU A 82 6.24 -2.42 -10.94
C LEU A 82 6.31 -2.26 -12.45
N SER A 83 7.26 -2.93 -13.12
CA SER A 83 7.42 -2.88 -14.59
C SER A 83 6.20 -3.42 -15.37
N LYS A 84 5.31 -4.17 -14.71
CA LYS A 84 4.08 -4.69 -15.31
C LYS A 84 2.92 -3.69 -15.29
N TYR A 85 3.13 -2.51 -14.71
CA TYR A 85 2.11 -1.47 -14.57
C TYR A 85 2.55 -0.19 -15.28
N GLU A 86 1.58 0.55 -15.81
CA GLU A 86 1.80 1.84 -16.45
C GLU A 86 2.21 2.88 -15.40
N ILE A 87 3.46 3.37 -15.47
CA ILE A 87 4.02 4.25 -14.44
C ILE A 87 3.20 5.53 -14.21
N LYS A 88 2.55 6.06 -15.26
CA LYS A 88 1.68 7.25 -15.18
C LYS A 88 0.49 7.01 -14.24
N ASP A 89 -0.08 5.81 -14.26
CA ASP A 89 -1.26 5.44 -13.47
C ASP A 89 -0.82 5.19 -12.01
N VAL A 90 0.36 4.59 -11.83
CA VAL A 90 0.98 4.40 -10.51
C VAL A 90 1.29 5.75 -9.85
N VAL A 91 1.86 6.71 -10.58
CA VAL A 91 2.12 8.05 -10.08
C VAL A 91 0.82 8.77 -9.71
N ALA A 92 -0.22 8.67 -10.53
CA ALA A 92 -1.53 9.23 -10.21
C ALA A 92 -2.14 8.60 -8.95
N MET A 93 -1.99 7.28 -8.77
CA MET A 93 -2.43 6.55 -7.58
C MET A 93 -1.63 6.97 -6.33
N ALA A 94 -0.31 7.11 -6.44
CA ALA A 94 0.56 7.53 -5.37
C ALA A 94 0.21 8.95 -4.88
N ALA A 95 -0.10 9.86 -5.81
CA ALA A 95 -0.54 11.22 -5.52
C ALA A 95 -1.93 11.29 -4.83
N SER A 96 -2.78 10.26 -4.97
CA SER A 96 -4.04 10.20 -4.23
C SER A 96 -3.77 10.00 -2.73
N PRO A 97 -4.40 10.79 -1.84
CA PRO A 97 -4.26 10.61 -0.41
C PRO A 97 -4.85 9.26 0.01
N THR A 98 -4.24 8.65 1.03
CA THR A 98 -4.80 7.51 1.75
C THR A 98 -5.69 8.03 2.86
N CYS A 99 -6.95 7.59 2.89
CA CYS A 99 -7.90 7.92 3.93
C CYS A 99 -8.27 6.68 4.74
N ARG A 100 -8.50 6.87 6.04
CA ARG A 100 -9.07 5.83 6.91
C ARG A 100 -10.58 5.96 6.94
N ILE A 101 -11.26 4.89 6.58
CA ILE A 101 -12.72 4.75 6.68
C ILE A 101 -13.07 3.71 7.73
N TYR A 102 -14.25 3.88 8.33
CA TYR A 102 -14.80 2.97 9.34
C TYR A 102 -16.10 2.36 8.84
N ALA A 103 -16.37 1.12 9.23
CA ALA A 103 -17.60 0.41 8.88
C ALA A 103 -18.53 0.34 10.10
N LYS A 104 -19.78 0.75 9.91
CA LYS A 104 -20.85 0.61 10.89
C LYS A 104 -21.58 -0.70 10.63
N VAL A 105 -21.08 -1.75 11.25
CA VAL A 105 -21.54 -3.13 11.07
C VAL A 105 -21.93 -3.76 12.40
N THR A 106 -22.98 -4.59 12.39
CA THR A 106 -23.31 -5.42 13.54
C THR A 106 -22.37 -6.63 13.64
N PHE A 107 -22.43 -7.39 14.73
CA PHE A 107 -21.61 -8.59 14.90
C PHE A 107 -21.88 -9.65 13.81
N GLU A 108 -23.13 -9.73 13.35
CA GLU A 108 -23.57 -10.65 12.28
C GLU A 108 -23.00 -10.24 10.91
N GLN A 109 -22.69 -8.96 10.73
CA GLN A 109 -22.13 -8.40 9.48
C GLN A 109 -20.61 -8.39 9.46
N LYS A 110 -19.92 -8.88 10.51
CA LYS A 110 -18.46 -8.87 10.62
C LYS A 110 -17.76 -9.53 9.43
N ASP A 111 -18.34 -10.61 8.90
CA ASP A 111 -17.74 -11.35 7.79
C ASP A 111 -17.84 -10.58 6.47
N LEU A 112 -18.86 -9.72 6.32
CA LEU A 112 -18.96 -8.77 5.20
C LEU A 112 -17.85 -7.72 5.28
N ALA A 113 -17.61 -7.14 6.46
CA ALA A 113 -16.53 -6.17 6.66
C ALA A 113 -15.16 -6.78 6.36
N LYS A 114 -14.91 -8.00 6.87
CA LYS A 114 -13.68 -8.75 6.59
C LYS A 114 -13.50 -9.05 5.10
N LYS A 115 -14.57 -9.46 4.40
CA LYS A 115 -14.55 -9.71 2.95
C LYS A 115 -14.22 -8.45 2.14
N GLU A 116 -14.70 -7.29 2.57
CA GLU A 116 -14.37 -6.00 1.96
C GLU A 116 -12.98 -5.47 2.35
N GLY A 117 -12.22 -6.23 3.14
CA GLY A 117 -10.85 -5.92 3.54
C GLY A 117 -10.74 -4.95 4.71
N PHE A 118 -11.80 -4.77 5.49
CA PHE A 118 -11.70 -4.05 6.77
C PHE A 118 -10.99 -4.91 7.81
N ARG A 119 -10.29 -4.24 8.74
CA ARG A 119 -9.59 -4.81 9.88
C ARG A 119 -10.33 -4.41 11.16
N TRP A 120 -10.34 -5.30 12.14
CA TRP A 120 -10.93 -5.04 13.45
C TRP A 120 -9.91 -4.34 14.36
N ASP A 121 -10.28 -3.18 14.89
CA ASP A 121 -9.58 -2.52 16.00
C ASP A 121 -10.23 -2.96 17.31
N ALA A 122 -9.53 -3.78 18.10
CA ALA A 122 -10.05 -4.29 19.37
C ALA A 122 -10.13 -3.22 20.47
N GLN A 123 -9.30 -2.17 20.40
CA GLN A 123 -9.28 -1.11 21.40
C GLN A 123 -10.44 -0.14 21.17
N ALA A 124 -10.61 0.34 19.94
CA ALA A 124 -11.71 1.22 19.57
C ALA A 124 -13.03 0.47 19.31
N LYS A 125 -12.98 -0.87 19.21
CA LYS A 125 -14.13 -1.74 18.89
C LYS A 125 -14.84 -1.35 17.59
N VAL A 126 -14.05 -1.04 16.55
CA VAL A 126 -14.55 -0.64 15.23
C VAL A 126 -13.83 -1.39 14.11
N TRP A 127 -14.52 -1.54 12.99
CA TRP A 127 -13.90 -2.01 11.73
C TRP A 127 -13.37 -0.81 10.96
N PHE A 128 -12.11 -0.85 10.53
CA PHE A 128 -11.47 0.22 9.76
C PHE A 128 -10.77 -0.31 8.50
N LYS A 129 -10.57 0.57 7.52
CA LYS A 129 -9.80 0.28 6.31
C LYS A 129 -9.09 1.54 5.84
N ASP A 130 -7.81 1.40 5.52
CA ASP A 130 -7.06 2.43 4.81
C ASP A 130 -7.21 2.20 3.31
N ILE A 131 -7.62 3.24 2.59
CA ILE A 131 -7.91 3.17 1.15
C ILE A 131 -7.56 4.49 0.48
N LYS A 132 -7.03 4.42 -0.75
CA LYS A 132 -6.82 5.59 -1.60
C LYS A 132 -8.15 6.27 -1.90
N GLU A 133 -8.20 7.59 -1.76
CA GLU A 133 -9.42 8.35 -1.97
C GLU A 133 -10.02 8.16 -3.36
N VAL A 134 -9.18 8.05 -4.40
CA VAL A 134 -9.63 7.71 -5.77
C VAL A 134 -10.42 6.39 -5.83
N HIS A 135 -10.03 5.38 -5.05
CA HIS A 135 -10.76 4.11 -4.99
C HIS A 135 -12.05 4.17 -4.17
N LEU A 136 -12.24 5.21 -3.36
CA LEU A 136 -13.46 5.35 -2.57
C LEU A 136 -14.63 5.83 -3.43
N GLN A 137 -14.37 6.68 -4.43
CA GLN A 137 -15.39 7.31 -5.26
C GLN A 137 -16.22 6.28 -6.04
N ASP A 138 -15.58 5.21 -6.50
CA ASP A 138 -16.22 4.17 -7.33
C ASP A 138 -16.71 2.94 -6.54
N LYS A 139 -16.35 2.84 -5.25
CA LYS A 139 -16.60 1.63 -4.45
C LYS A 139 -17.87 1.74 -3.61
N LYS A 140 -18.80 0.81 -3.83
CA LYS A 140 -19.98 0.61 -2.97
C LYS A 140 -19.70 -0.48 -1.94
N PHE A 141 -20.02 -0.21 -0.67
CA PHE A 141 -19.93 -1.18 0.42
C PHE A 141 -21.33 -1.70 0.77
N PRO A 142 -21.47 -2.95 1.26
CA PRO A 142 -22.75 -3.52 1.66
C PRO A 142 -23.24 -3.01 3.04
N PHE A 143 -22.60 -1.99 3.60
CA PHE A 143 -22.86 -1.38 4.89
C PHE A 143 -22.50 0.10 4.87
N GLU A 144 -22.99 0.85 5.86
CA GLU A 144 -22.68 2.27 6.04
C GLU A 144 -21.21 2.45 6.42
N ILE A 145 -20.53 3.39 5.75
CA ILE A 145 -19.16 3.79 6.09
C ILE A 145 -19.14 5.24 6.55
N TYR A 146 -18.18 5.59 7.39
CA TYR A 146 -17.94 6.96 7.84
C TYR A 146 -16.45 7.26 7.96
N ARG A 147 -16.09 8.54 7.97
CA ARG A 147 -14.75 9.04 8.26
C ARG A 147 -14.82 9.73 9.63
N ASN A 148 -13.82 9.52 10.49
CA ASN A 148 -13.68 10.38 11.67
C ASN A 148 -13.20 11.75 11.18
N SER A 149 -14.05 12.76 11.35
CA SER A 149 -13.73 14.17 11.16
C SER A 149 -12.78 14.67 12.23
#